data_AF-A0A9J7MYD9-F1
#
_entry.id   AF-A0A9J7MYD9-F1
#
_cell.length_a   1.000
_cell.length_b   1.000
_cell.length_c   1.000
_cell.angle_alpha   90.00
_cell.angle_beta   90.00
_cell.angle_gamma   90.00
#
_symmetry.space_group_name_H-M   'P 1'
#
loop_
_entity.id
_entity.type
_entity.pdbx_description
1 polymer ?
#
loop_
_entity_poly.entity_id
_entity_poly.type
_entity_poly.pdbx_seq_one_letter_code
_entity_poly.pdbx_strand_id
1 'polypeptide(L)'
;MRKIALTMCLVWMFIAGVYFGLIVGTTDLAGDPYVNFALGAALEIGLAILGWAGMERWGRKPVIAGSALLAGTGCLVTAATKELPTISRNFALVGRVVIGITYNCFIAYSPEVFPTVVRSMGMGVATAFSRIGSISAPFVTLLGDVWLPLPMVTFGVAACAGGLAVFLLPETLGVPLPETIEDVENGKPQQSDNDSSANYTNPRTEHDPFKNMKHLSLDNFHPWPLSVRIN
;
A
#
# COMPACT_ATOMS: atom_id res chain seq x y z
N MET A 1 -18.70 1.39 -7.34
CA MET A 1 -17.83 1.99 -6.30
C MET A 1 -18.03 1.53 -4.86
N ARG A 2 -19.24 1.63 -4.26
CA ARG A 2 -19.46 1.35 -2.83
C ARG A 2 -19.03 -0.06 -2.38
N LYS A 3 -19.34 -1.08 -3.19
CA LYS A 3 -18.96 -2.48 -2.92
C LYS A 3 -17.43 -2.66 -2.87
N ILE A 4 -16.71 -2.09 -3.84
CA ILE A 4 -15.23 -2.15 -3.93
C ILE A 4 -14.60 -1.47 -2.72
N ALA A 5 -15.07 -0.27 -2.36
CA ALA A 5 -14.56 0.46 -1.19
C ALA A 5 -14.77 -0.31 0.13
N LEU A 6 -15.94 -0.93 0.32
CA LEU A 6 -16.21 -1.78 1.49
C LEU A 6 -15.31 -3.01 1.53
N THR A 7 -15.15 -3.72 0.42
CA THR A 7 -14.24 -4.87 0.36
C THR A 7 -12.79 -4.46 0.63
N MET A 8 -12.35 -3.32 0.09
CA MET A 8 -11.04 -2.74 0.38
C MET A 8 -10.83 -2.47 1.85
N CYS A 9 -11.81 -1.84 2.53
CA CYS A 9 -11.73 -1.56 3.96
C CYS A 9 -11.65 -2.86 4.78
N LEU A 10 -12.42 -3.88 4.42
CA LEU A 10 -12.40 -5.18 5.09
C LEU A 10 -11.05 -5.87 4.92
N VAL A 11 -10.50 -5.90 3.70
CA VAL A 11 -9.18 -6.50 3.44
C VAL A 11 -8.09 -5.75 4.19
N TRP A 12 -8.11 -4.41 4.20
CA TRP A 12 -7.17 -3.59 4.99
C TRP A 12 -7.23 -3.94 6.48
N MET A 13 -8.44 -4.09 7.03
CA MET A 13 -8.63 -4.44 8.43
C MET A 13 -8.04 -5.81 8.76
N PHE A 14 -8.28 -6.83 7.94
CA PHE A 14 -7.73 -8.18 8.15
C PHE A 14 -6.20 -8.20 8.00
N ILE A 15 -5.66 -7.68 6.91
CA ILE A 15 -4.21 -7.71 6.65
C ILE A 15 -3.45 -6.93 7.73
N ALA A 16 -3.92 -5.73 8.10
CA ALA A 16 -3.27 -4.93 9.13
C ALA A 16 -3.36 -5.60 10.51
N GLY A 17 -4.54 -6.11 10.89
CA GLY A 17 -4.70 -6.80 12.17
C GLY A 17 -3.76 -7.99 12.30
N VAL A 18 -3.63 -8.80 11.24
CA VAL A 18 -2.71 -9.94 11.22
C VAL A 18 -1.24 -9.50 11.21
N TYR A 19 -0.90 -8.48 10.43
CA TYR A 19 0.46 -7.94 10.36
C TYR A 19 0.97 -7.47 11.73
N PHE A 20 0.22 -6.57 12.38
CA PHE A 20 0.59 -6.07 13.70
C PHE A 20 0.50 -7.16 14.78
N GLY A 21 -0.48 -8.06 14.67
CA GLY A 21 -0.64 -9.21 15.57
C GLY A 21 0.55 -10.16 15.53
N LEU A 22 1.06 -10.48 14.34
CA LEU A 22 2.25 -11.31 14.16
C LEU A 22 3.52 -10.60 14.63
N ILE A 23 3.64 -9.28 14.45
CA ILE A 23 4.81 -8.52 14.97
C ILE A 23 4.88 -8.64 16.49
N VAL A 24 3.77 -8.41 17.19
CA VAL A 24 3.69 -8.53 18.65
C VAL A 24 3.84 -9.99 19.09
N GLY A 25 3.12 -10.91 18.46
CA GLY A 25 3.20 -12.33 18.83
C GLY A 25 4.56 -12.96 18.57
N THR A 26 5.39 -12.40 17.69
CA THR A 26 6.74 -12.91 17.40
C THR A 26 7.82 -12.38 18.31
N THR A 27 7.59 -11.27 19.01
CA THR A 27 8.51 -10.82 20.07
C THR A 27 8.43 -11.71 21.32
N ASP A 28 7.31 -12.41 21.50
CA ASP A 28 7.10 -13.35 22.62
C ASP A 28 7.69 -14.75 22.36
N LEU A 29 8.30 -14.99 21.20
CA LEU A 29 8.94 -16.28 20.90
C LEU A 29 10.27 -16.45 21.66
N ALA A 30 10.54 -17.69 22.08
CA ALA A 30 11.74 -18.06 22.82
C ALA A 30 13.06 -17.63 22.11
N GLY A 31 13.86 -16.83 22.82
CA GLY A 31 15.12 -16.27 22.35
C GLY A 31 15.33 -14.83 22.85
N ASP A 32 16.31 -14.14 22.29
CA ASP A 32 16.46 -12.71 22.51
C ASP A 32 15.44 -11.94 21.62
N PRO A 33 14.51 -11.18 22.21
CA PRO A 33 13.46 -10.48 21.47
C PRO A 33 14.02 -9.42 20.51
N TYR A 34 15.15 -8.80 20.83
CA TYR A 34 15.80 -7.80 19.97
C TYR A 34 16.36 -8.45 18.71
N VAL A 35 16.97 -9.63 18.84
CA VAL A 35 17.50 -10.39 17.69
C VAL A 35 16.38 -10.88 16.79
N ASN A 36 15.30 -11.43 17.36
CA ASN A 36 14.14 -11.88 16.59
C ASN A 36 13.47 -10.73 15.83
N PHE A 37 13.33 -9.56 16.48
CA PHE A 37 12.80 -8.36 15.84
C PHE A 37 13.71 -7.84 14.73
N ALA A 38 15.03 -7.73 14.99
CA ALA A 38 16.00 -7.24 14.01
C ALA A 38 16.08 -8.16 12.78
N LEU A 39 16.09 -9.49 12.99
CA LEU A 39 16.09 -10.47 11.89
C LEU A 39 14.78 -10.39 11.09
N GLY A 40 13.64 -10.28 11.77
CA GLY A 40 12.35 -10.07 11.13
C GLY A 40 12.32 -8.81 10.25
N ALA A 41 12.79 -7.69 10.78
CA ALA A 41 12.84 -6.42 10.06
C ALA A 41 13.80 -6.46 8.86
N ALA A 42 14.98 -7.07 9.02
CA ALA A 42 15.95 -7.22 7.92
C ALA A 42 15.38 -8.08 6.79
N LEU A 43 14.75 -9.20 7.12
CA LEU A 43 14.08 -10.07 6.15
C LEU A 43 12.91 -9.36 5.47
N GLU A 44 12.15 -8.57 6.21
CA GLU A 44 11.02 -7.82 5.69
C GLU A 44 11.43 -6.79 4.63
N ILE A 45 12.53 -6.05 4.85
CA ILE A 45 13.07 -5.14 3.85
C ILE A 45 13.53 -5.91 2.60
N GLY A 46 14.29 -6.99 2.76
CA GLY A 46 14.79 -7.77 1.62
C GLY A 46 13.67 -8.40 0.80
N LEU A 47 12.66 -8.94 1.48
CA LEU A 47 11.53 -9.60 0.83
C LEU A 47 10.48 -8.60 0.31
N ALA A 48 10.38 -7.39 0.85
CA ALA A 48 9.54 -6.34 0.28
C ALA A 48 9.98 -5.97 -1.15
N ILE A 49 11.30 -5.87 -1.39
CA ILE A 49 11.84 -5.64 -2.74
C ILE A 49 11.47 -6.78 -3.69
N LEU A 50 11.55 -8.03 -3.22
CA LEU A 50 11.12 -9.19 -3.99
C LEU A 50 9.60 -9.19 -4.26
N GLY A 51 8.80 -8.74 -3.29
CA GLY A 51 7.36 -8.55 -3.46
C GLY A 51 7.04 -7.54 -4.55
N TRP A 52 7.75 -6.42 -4.58
CA TRP A 52 7.61 -5.41 -5.63
C TRP A 52 7.99 -5.94 -7.01
N ALA A 53 9.12 -6.63 -7.13
CA ALA A 53 9.51 -7.30 -8.38
C ALA A 53 8.48 -8.37 -8.82
N GLY A 54 7.87 -9.07 -7.86
CA GLY A 54 6.81 -10.04 -8.12
C GLY A 54 5.54 -9.40 -8.66
N MET A 55 5.14 -8.22 -8.15
CA MET A 55 3.99 -7.48 -8.64
C MET A 55 4.12 -7.07 -10.11
N GLU A 56 5.34 -6.71 -10.55
CA GLU A 56 5.61 -6.34 -11.94
C GLU A 56 5.50 -7.53 -12.91
N ARG A 57 5.85 -8.75 -12.46
CA ARG A 57 5.85 -9.95 -13.33
C ARG A 57 4.53 -10.72 -13.37
N TRP A 58 3.90 -10.94 -12.22
CA TRP A 58 2.71 -11.80 -12.09
C TRP A 58 1.40 -11.04 -11.93
N GLY A 59 1.48 -9.72 -11.75
CA GLY A 59 0.33 -8.88 -11.46
C GLY A 59 0.02 -8.76 -9.98
N ARG A 60 -0.72 -7.71 -9.62
CA ARG A 60 -0.89 -7.30 -8.20
C ARG A 60 -1.81 -8.21 -7.40
N LYS A 61 -2.94 -8.61 -7.97
CA LYS A 61 -3.96 -9.44 -7.30
C LYS A 61 -3.46 -10.83 -6.88
N PRO A 62 -2.84 -11.65 -7.77
CA PRO A 62 -2.39 -12.99 -7.38
C PRO A 62 -1.22 -12.93 -6.39
N VAL A 63 -0.37 -11.90 -6.46
CA VAL A 63 0.74 -11.72 -5.50
C VAL A 63 0.20 -11.42 -4.11
N ILE A 64 -0.76 -10.50 -3.98
CA ILE A 64 -1.37 -10.16 -2.68
C ILE A 64 -2.19 -11.34 -2.14
N ALA A 65 -3.02 -11.98 -2.96
CA ALA A 65 -3.83 -13.12 -2.52
C ALA A 65 -2.96 -14.34 -2.17
N GLY A 66 -1.97 -14.65 -3.01
CA GLY A 66 -1.05 -15.76 -2.79
C GLY A 66 -0.20 -15.58 -1.54
N SER A 67 0.37 -14.39 -1.33
CA SER A 67 1.14 -14.09 -0.10
C SER A 67 0.26 -14.13 1.16
N ALA A 68 -0.96 -13.57 1.12
CA ALA A 68 -1.90 -13.65 2.24
C ALA A 68 -2.29 -15.09 2.60
N LEU A 69 -2.56 -15.94 1.60
CA LEU A 69 -2.88 -17.36 1.81
C LEU A 69 -1.66 -18.15 2.31
N LEU A 70 -0.47 -17.87 1.80
CA LEU A 70 0.78 -18.49 2.27
C LEU A 70 1.06 -18.11 3.74
N ALA A 71 0.87 -16.85 4.11
CA ALA A 71 0.99 -16.40 5.50
C ALA A 71 -0.06 -17.09 6.40
N GLY A 72 -1.33 -17.14 5.96
CA GLY A 72 -2.40 -17.76 6.73
C GLY A 72 -2.22 -19.26 6.95
N THR A 73 -1.87 -19.99 5.89
CA THR A 73 -1.54 -21.43 5.98
C THR A 73 -0.31 -21.68 6.83
N GLY A 74 0.74 -20.84 6.71
CA GLY A 74 1.91 -20.91 7.59
C GLY A 74 1.56 -20.75 9.07
N CYS A 75 0.67 -19.81 9.40
CA CYS A 75 0.19 -19.60 10.77
C CYS A 75 -0.62 -20.79 11.30
N LEU A 76 -1.48 -21.39 10.46
CA LEU A 76 -2.25 -22.58 10.82
C LEU A 76 -1.36 -23.80 11.04
N VAL A 77 -0.35 -24.01 10.19
CA VAL A 77 0.65 -25.08 10.36
C VAL A 77 1.45 -24.89 11.65
N THR A 78 1.78 -23.63 11.98
CA THR A 78 2.46 -23.28 13.23
C THR A 78 1.61 -23.64 14.46
N ALA A 79 0.30 -23.41 14.38
CA ALA A 79 -0.64 -23.76 15.44
C ALA A 79 -0.80 -25.28 15.62
N ALA A 80 -0.71 -26.06 14.53
CA ALA A 80 -0.79 -27.52 14.57
C ALA A 80 0.52 -28.18 15.04
N THR A 81 1.69 -27.61 14.71
CA THR A 81 3.01 -28.22 14.95
C THR A 81 3.66 -27.71 16.23
N LYS A 82 2.87 -27.61 17.31
CA LYS A 82 3.35 -27.06 18.59
C LYS A 82 4.37 -27.94 19.31
N GLU A 83 4.39 -29.24 19.02
CA GLU A 83 5.28 -30.19 19.68
C GLU A 83 6.75 -30.01 19.27
N LEU A 84 7.03 -29.29 18.16
CA LEU A 84 8.37 -29.04 17.65
C LEU A 84 8.68 -27.52 17.67
N PRO A 85 9.24 -26.99 18.77
CA PRO A 85 9.38 -25.54 18.98
C PRO A 85 10.27 -24.86 17.92
N THR A 86 11.30 -25.55 17.42
CA THR A 86 12.18 -25.02 16.37
C THR A 86 11.46 -24.84 15.03
N ILE A 87 10.62 -25.80 14.65
CA ILE A 87 9.87 -25.77 13.39
C ILE A 87 8.77 -24.71 13.49
N SER A 88 8.01 -24.71 14.59
CA SER A 88 6.98 -23.72 14.88
C SER A 88 7.56 -22.29 14.82
N ARG A 89 8.73 -22.04 15.43
CA ARG A 89 9.40 -20.73 15.36
C ARG A 89 9.73 -20.30 13.93
N ASN A 90 10.32 -21.20 13.13
CA ASN A 90 10.72 -20.85 11.77
C ASN A 90 9.50 -20.53 10.89
N PHE A 91 8.41 -21.31 11.02
CA PHE A 91 7.17 -21.03 10.31
C PHE A 91 6.48 -19.74 10.77
N ALA A 92 6.53 -19.42 12.07
CA ALA A 92 6.02 -18.15 12.59
C ALA A 92 6.78 -16.94 12.03
N LEU A 93 8.12 -17.03 11.94
CA LEU A 93 8.96 -16.00 11.34
C LEU A 93 8.70 -15.85 9.84
N VAL A 94 8.57 -16.96 9.11
CA VAL A 94 8.18 -16.92 7.69
C VAL A 94 6.81 -16.27 7.52
N GLY A 95 5.82 -16.66 8.34
CA GLY A 95 4.48 -16.07 8.33
C GLY A 95 4.50 -14.56 8.56
N ARG A 96 5.26 -14.08 9.56
CA ARG A 96 5.48 -12.65 9.84
C ARG A 96 6.01 -11.91 8.61
N VAL A 97 7.04 -12.45 7.96
CA VAL A 97 7.66 -11.75 6.83
C VAL A 97 6.73 -11.75 5.61
N VAL A 98 6.07 -12.88 5.32
CA VAL A 98 5.14 -12.98 4.18
C VAL A 98 3.94 -12.04 4.34
N ILE A 99 3.40 -11.88 5.55
CA ILE A 99 2.33 -10.89 5.77
C ILE A 99 2.84 -9.45 5.61
N GLY A 100 4.09 -9.17 5.98
CA GLY A 100 4.72 -7.86 5.74
C GLY A 100 4.84 -7.52 4.26
N ILE A 101 5.21 -8.50 3.43
CA ILE A 101 5.19 -8.35 1.96
C ILE A 101 3.78 -8.04 1.48
N THR A 102 2.79 -8.81 1.96
CA THR A 102 1.37 -8.63 1.61
C THR A 102 0.91 -7.21 1.91
N TYR A 103 1.23 -6.70 3.10
CA TYR A 103 0.89 -5.35 3.54
C TYR A 103 1.54 -4.26 2.66
N ASN A 104 2.84 -4.41 2.34
CA ASN A 104 3.57 -3.49 1.47
C ASN A 104 3.07 -3.51 0.01
N CYS A 105 2.68 -4.67 -0.51
CA CYS A 105 2.05 -4.76 -1.83
C CYS A 105 0.65 -4.13 -1.81
N PHE A 106 -0.12 -4.34 -0.74
CA PHE A 106 -1.47 -3.82 -0.62
C PHE A 106 -1.52 -2.30 -0.50
N ILE A 107 -0.60 -1.68 0.25
CA ILE A 107 -0.52 -0.22 0.34
C ILE A 107 -0.16 0.41 -1.02
N ALA A 108 0.68 -0.25 -1.82
CA ALA A 108 1.02 0.17 -3.17
C ALA A 108 -0.13 -0.03 -4.19
N TYR A 109 -0.99 -1.02 -3.96
CA TYR A 109 -2.17 -1.31 -4.78
C TYR A 109 -3.37 -0.40 -4.45
N SER A 110 -3.53 0.00 -3.18
CA SER A 110 -4.62 0.87 -2.72
C SER A 110 -4.84 2.12 -3.59
N PRO A 111 -3.83 2.94 -3.95
CA PRO A 111 -4.07 4.12 -4.78
C PRO A 111 -4.53 3.79 -6.20
N GLU A 112 -4.17 2.64 -6.76
CA GLU A 112 -4.51 2.31 -8.16
C GLU A 112 -5.98 1.98 -8.35
N VAL A 113 -6.64 1.50 -7.29
CA VAL A 113 -8.06 1.14 -7.31
C VAL A 113 -8.96 2.38 -7.19
N PHE A 114 -8.45 3.46 -6.58
CA PHE A 114 -9.24 4.69 -6.40
C PHE A 114 -8.94 5.72 -7.51
N PRO A 115 -9.98 6.32 -8.13
CA PRO A 115 -9.81 7.40 -9.09
C PRO A 115 -9.30 8.66 -8.39
N THR A 116 -8.54 9.48 -9.11
CA THR A 116 -7.78 10.65 -8.59
C THR A 116 -8.63 11.58 -7.73
N VAL A 117 -9.90 11.79 -8.09
CA VAL A 117 -10.83 12.70 -7.39
C VAL A 117 -11.18 12.24 -5.97
N VAL A 118 -11.31 10.92 -5.74
CA VAL A 118 -11.69 10.36 -4.42
C VAL A 118 -10.58 9.53 -3.78
N ARG A 119 -9.39 9.46 -4.38
CA ARG A 119 -8.25 8.67 -3.90
C ARG A 119 -7.86 9.01 -2.48
N SER A 120 -7.64 10.29 -2.18
CA SER A 120 -7.19 10.72 -0.84
C SER A 120 -8.22 10.38 0.24
N MET A 121 -9.52 10.57 -0.06
CA MET A 121 -10.60 10.27 0.88
C MET A 121 -10.79 8.75 1.06
N GLY A 122 -10.79 7.99 -0.03
CA GLY A 122 -10.91 6.53 0.00
C GLY A 122 -9.76 5.86 0.74
N MET A 123 -8.52 6.28 0.48
CA MET A 123 -7.34 5.81 1.22
C MET A 123 -7.39 6.21 2.70
N GLY A 124 -7.84 7.42 3.02
CA GLY A 124 -8.02 7.87 4.41
C GLY A 124 -8.98 6.97 5.20
N VAL A 125 -10.14 6.67 4.61
CA VAL A 125 -11.12 5.75 5.22
C VAL A 125 -10.56 4.34 5.35
N ALA A 126 -9.95 3.80 4.30
CA ALA A 126 -9.35 2.46 4.33
C ALA A 126 -8.24 2.34 5.39
N THR A 127 -7.41 3.38 5.53
CA THR A 127 -6.37 3.45 6.55
C THR A 127 -6.97 3.58 7.96
N ALA A 128 -8.10 4.29 8.14
CA ALA A 128 -8.77 4.31 9.43
C ALA A 128 -9.23 2.90 9.85
N PHE A 129 -9.83 2.13 8.92
CA PHE A 129 -10.19 0.73 9.17
C PHE A 129 -8.98 -0.16 9.46
N SER A 130 -7.85 0.09 8.81
CA SER A 130 -6.59 -0.55 9.16
C SER A 130 -6.22 -0.36 10.62
N ARG A 131 -6.32 0.88 11.11
CA ARG A 131 -5.92 1.21 12.48
C ARG A 131 -6.82 0.51 13.49
N ILE A 132 -8.11 0.37 13.18
CA ILE A 132 -9.04 -0.44 13.98
C ILE A 132 -8.55 -1.90 14.07
N GLY A 133 -8.12 -2.48 12.93
CA GLY A 133 -7.49 -3.81 12.90
C GLY A 133 -6.21 -3.88 13.75
N SER A 134 -5.31 -2.90 13.62
CA SER A 134 -4.07 -2.81 14.39
C SER A 134 -4.30 -2.71 15.89
N ILE A 135 -5.30 -1.91 16.31
CA ILE A 135 -5.68 -1.74 17.71
C ILE A 135 -6.27 -3.04 18.26
N SER A 136 -6.99 -3.80 17.44
CA SER A 136 -7.57 -5.08 17.82
C SER A 136 -6.52 -6.20 18.01
N ALA A 137 -5.39 -6.10 17.32
CA ALA A 137 -4.33 -7.11 17.33
C ALA A 137 -3.79 -7.50 18.72
N PRO A 138 -3.37 -6.56 19.61
CA PRO A 138 -2.88 -6.91 20.93
C PRO A 138 -3.95 -7.56 21.84
N PHE A 139 -5.23 -7.24 21.65
CA PHE A 139 -6.31 -7.92 22.39
C PHE A 139 -6.40 -9.41 22.02
N VAL A 140 -6.19 -9.74 20.74
CA VAL A 140 -6.14 -11.13 20.28
C VAL A 140 -4.93 -11.86 20.85
N THR A 141 -3.78 -11.19 20.94
CA THR A 141 -2.57 -11.76 21.57
C THR A 141 -2.78 -12.01 23.07
N LEU A 142 -3.44 -11.08 23.78
CA LEU A 142 -3.75 -11.21 25.21
C LEU A 142 -4.68 -12.42 25.48
N LEU A 143 -5.60 -12.73 24.56
CA LEU A 143 -6.41 -13.95 24.65
C LEU A 143 -5.57 -15.24 24.56
N GLY A 144 -4.34 -15.16 24.08
CA GLY A 144 -3.38 -16.26 24.04
C GLY A 144 -2.90 -16.73 25.41
N ASP A 145 -3.02 -15.90 26.45
CA ASP A 145 -2.67 -16.27 27.82
C ASP A 145 -3.59 -17.37 28.38
N VAL A 146 -4.81 -17.46 27.87
CA VAL A 146 -5.78 -18.52 28.24
C VAL A 146 -5.53 -19.77 27.41
N TRP A 147 -5.28 -19.61 26.10
CA TRP A 147 -5.04 -20.71 25.18
C TRP A 147 -3.92 -20.36 24.20
N LEU A 148 -2.75 -20.95 24.42
CA LEU A 148 -1.54 -20.71 23.64
C LEU A 148 -1.72 -20.85 22.10
N PRO A 149 -2.60 -21.70 21.51
CA PRO A 149 -2.75 -21.79 20.04
C PRO A 149 -3.68 -20.73 19.46
N LEU A 150 -4.49 -20.10 20.29
CA LEU A 150 -5.64 -19.31 19.86
C LEU A 150 -5.25 -18.11 18.99
N PRO A 151 -4.21 -17.32 19.32
CA PRO A 151 -3.83 -16.16 18.51
C PRO A 151 -3.40 -16.58 17.10
N MET A 152 -2.56 -17.62 16.97
CA MET A 152 -2.08 -18.10 15.67
C MET A 152 -3.20 -18.65 14.79
N VAL A 153 -4.17 -19.35 15.37
CA VAL A 153 -5.36 -19.82 14.62
C VAL A 153 -6.20 -18.64 14.15
N THR A 154 -6.46 -17.66 15.03
CA THR A 154 -7.27 -16.48 14.66
C THR A 154 -6.58 -15.64 13.58
N PHE A 155 -5.27 -15.42 13.67
CA PHE A 155 -4.52 -14.70 12.65
C PHE A 155 -4.43 -15.50 11.35
N GLY A 156 -4.29 -16.82 11.41
CA GLY A 156 -4.30 -17.69 10.23
C GLY A 156 -5.64 -17.65 9.49
N VAL A 157 -6.76 -17.77 10.21
CA VAL A 157 -8.10 -17.68 9.62
C VAL A 157 -8.37 -16.28 9.07
N ALA A 158 -7.99 -15.22 9.79
CA ALA A 158 -8.13 -13.84 9.34
C ALA A 158 -7.30 -13.54 8.08
N ALA A 159 -6.06 -14.06 7.99
CA ALA A 159 -5.22 -13.93 6.79
C ALA A 159 -5.82 -14.67 5.60
N CYS A 160 -6.32 -15.88 5.81
CA CYS A 160 -7.01 -16.64 4.76
C CYS A 160 -8.29 -15.91 4.29
N ALA A 161 -9.10 -15.39 5.21
CA ALA A 161 -10.29 -14.61 4.88
C ALA A 161 -9.93 -13.33 4.10
N GLY A 162 -8.87 -12.62 4.51
CA GLY A 162 -8.34 -11.46 3.80
C GLY A 162 -7.85 -11.82 2.39
N GLY A 163 -7.08 -12.89 2.24
CA GLY A 163 -6.61 -13.39 0.93
C GLY A 163 -7.74 -13.83 0.00
N LEU A 164 -8.78 -14.47 0.54
CA LEU A 164 -9.99 -14.81 -0.21
C LEU A 164 -10.79 -13.56 -0.61
N ALA A 165 -10.90 -12.57 0.28
CA ALA A 165 -11.55 -11.31 -0.02
C ALA A 165 -10.81 -10.51 -1.11
N VAL A 166 -9.49 -10.65 -1.26
CA VAL A 166 -8.71 -10.08 -2.38
C VAL A 166 -9.15 -10.64 -3.73
N PHE A 167 -9.64 -11.89 -3.81
CA PHE A 167 -10.19 -12.42 -5.07
C PHE A 167 -11.45 -11.69 -5.54
N LEU A 168 -12.19 -11.07 -4.61
CA LEU A 168 -13.38 -10.30 -4.91
C LEU A 168 -13.04 -8.89 -5.47
N LEU A 169 -11.76 -8.49 -5.43
CA LEU A 169 -11.32 -7.21 -5.98
C LEU A 169 -11.04 -7.30 -7.49
N PRO A 170 -11.33 -6.24 -8.27
CA PRO A 170 -11.00 -6.17 -9.68
C PRO A 170 -9.48 -6.11 -9.89
N GLU A 171 -8.98 -6.71 -10.97
CA GLU A 171 -7.57 -6.64 -11.34
C GLU A 171 -7.22 -5.24 -11.89
N THR A 172 -6.11 -4.64 -11.42
CA THR A 172 -5.62 -3.33 -11.88
C THR A 172 -4.44 -3.42 -12.86
N LEU A 173 -3.97 -4.63 -13.19
CA LEU A 173 -2.80 -4.78 -14.08
C LEU A 173 -3.17 -4.37 -15.51
N GLY A 174 -2.51 -3.33 -16.03
CA GLY A 174 -2.64 -2.90 -17.43
C GLY A 174 -3.85 -2.02 -17.74
N VAL A 175 -4.60 -1.56 -16.73
CA VAL A 175 -5.71 -0.62 -16.91
C VAL A 175 -5.19 0.80 -16.63
N PRO A 176 -5.40 1.78 -17.53
CA PRO A 176 -5.07 3.17 -17.24
C PRO A 176 -5.81 3.62 -15.98
N LEU A 177 -5.18 4.50 -15.18
CA LEU A 177 -5.80 5.00 -13.95
C LEU A 177 -7.13 5.65 -14.31
N PRO A 178 -8.26 5.20 -13.73
CA PRO A 178 -9.55 5.80 -14.02
C PRO A 178 -9.52 7.25 -13.54
N GLU A 179 -9.61 8.19 -14.48
CA GLU A 179 -9.62 9.62 -14.16
C GLU A 179 -11.01 10.08 -13.65
N THR A 180 -12.06 9.32 -13.98
CA THR A 180 -13.46 9.69 -13.69
C THR A 180 -14.23 8.58 -12.98
N ILE A 181 -15.19 8.95 -12.14
CA ILE A 181 -16.05 8.01 -11.38
C ILE A 181 -16.87 7.10 -12.33
N GLU A 182 -17.29 7.65 -13.48
CA GLU A 182 -18.03 6.92 -14.53
C GLU A 182 -17.21 5.78 -15.16
N ASP A 183 -15.88 5.91 -15.19
CA ASP A 183 -14.97 4.91 -15.76
C ASP A 183 -14.91 3.64 -14.87
N VAL A 184 -15.03 3.83 -13.55
CA VAL A 184 -15.11 2.72 -12.58
C VAL A 184 -16.52 2.12 -12.48
N GLU A 185 -17.54 2.83 -12.95
CA GLU A 185 -18.94 2.37 -12.95
C GLU A 185 -19.33 1.64 -14.23
N ASN A 186 -18.72 2.00 -15.38
CA ASN A 186 -19.03 1.43 -16.69
C ASN A 186 -18.08 0.31 -17.17
N GLY A 187 -16.93 0.09 -16.53
CA GLY A 187 -16.06 -1.07 -16.79
C GLY A 187 -15.48 -1.16 -18.21
N LYS A 188 -15.45 -0.05 -18.96
CA LYS A 188 -14.82 0.01 -20.29
C LYS A 188 -13.40 0.56 -20.14
N PRO A 189 -12.38 -0.08 -20.73
CA PRO A 189 -11.11 0.60 -20.94
C PRO A 189 -11.38 1.78 -21.88
N GLN A 190 -10.93 2.96 -21.50
CA GLN A 190 -10.88 4.11 -22.40
C GLN A 190 -10.04 3.72 -23.62
N GLN A 191 -10.73 3.46 -24.72
CA GLN A 191 -10.11 3.41 -26.03
C GLN A 191 -9.49 4.79 -26.22
N SER A 192 -8.18 4.81 -26.38
CA SER A 192 -7.41 6.02 -26.63
C SER A 192 -7.98 6.71 -27.87
N ASP A 193 -8.86 7.69 -27.68
CA ASP A 193 -9.23 8.70 -28.67
C ASP A 193 -8.01 9.61 -28.89
N ASN A 194 -6.97 9.04 -29.48
CA ASN A 194 -5.79 9.77 -29.91
C ASN A 194 -5.98 10.41 -31.30
N ASP A 195 -7.23 10.57 -31.75
CA ASP A 195 -7.59 11.41 -32.89
C ASP A 195 -7.83 12.89 -32.47
N SER A 196 -7.74 13.20 -31.16
CA SER A 196 -7.89 14.58 -30.67
C SER A 196 -6.56 15.34 -30.49
N SER A 197 -5.41 14.69 -30.74
CA SER A 197 -4.08 15.34 -30.68
C SER A 197 -3.76 16.20 -31.92
N ALA A 198 -4.62 16.23 -32.95
CA ALA A 198 -4.38 17.00 -34.17
C ALA A 198 -4.91 18.44 -34.14
N ASN A 199 -5.64 18.88 -33.10
CA ASN A 199 -6.34 20.17 -33.13
C ASN A 199 -6.14 21.08 -31.90
N TYR A 200 -5.01 20.93 -31.19
CA TYR A 200 -4.51 21.98 -30.31
C TYR A 200 -3.82 23.06 -31.15
N THR A 201 -4.60 23.83 -31.91
CA THR A 201 -4.12 25.13 -32.40
C THR A 201 -4.04 26.05 -31.18
N ASN A 202 -2.82 26.25 -30.70
CA ASN A 202 -2.47 27.13 -29.60
C ASN A 202 -2.97 28.57 -29.83
N PRO A 203 -3.91 29.12 -29.03
CA PRO A 203 -4.35 30.50 -29.18
C PRO A 203 -3.38 31.54 -28.57
N ARG A 204 -2.19 31.15 -28.09
CA ARG A 204 -1.28 32.02 -27.32
C ARG A 204 -0.01 32.49 -28.05
N THR A 205 0.01 32.56 -29.38
CA THR A 205 1.21 33.03 -30.12
C THR A 205 0.99 34.27 -30.99
N GLU A 206 0.21 35.26 -30.54
CA GLU A 206 0.14 36.55 -31.25
C GLU A 206 0.50 37.78 -30.41
N HIS A 207 0.78 37.65 -29.11
CA HIS A 207 1.17 38.81 -28.31
C HIS A 207 2.27 38.48 -27.30
N ASP A 208 3.49 38.29 -27.79
CA ASP A 208 4.71 38.33 -26.97
C ASP A 208 5.23 39.78 -26.89
N PRO A 209 4.95 40.55 -25.82
CA PRO A 209 5.49 41.90 -25.65
C PRO A 209 7.03 41.93 -25.47
N PHE A 210 7.65 40.76 -25.31
CA PHE A 210 9.08 40.62 -25.04
C PHE A 210 9.97 40.50 -26.29
N LYS A 211 9.40 40.42 -27.49
CA LYS A 211 10.20 40.34 -28.74
C LYS A 211 10.90 41.67 -29.08
N ASN A 212 10.37 42.80 -28.62
CA ASN A 212 10.93 44.13 -28.88
C ASN A 212 11.97 44.62 -27.86
N MET A 213 12.26 43.86 -26.80
CA MET A 213 13.22 44.29 -25.77
C MET A 213 14.69 43.93 -26.05
N LYS A 214 14.99 43.23 -27.15
CA LYS A 214 16.38 42.85 -27.51
C LYS A 214 17.20 43.94 -28.20
N HIS A 215 16.63 45.11 -28.51
CA HIS A 215 17.35 46.22 -29.14
C HIS A 215 17.78 47.34 -28.18
N LEU A 216 17.43 47.28 -26.88
CA LEU A 216 17.84 48.30 -25.90
C LEU A 216 19.16 47.88 -25.24
N SER A 217 20.22 47.98 -26.04
CA SER A 217 21.63 47.95 -25.61
C SER A 217 21.93 49.11 -24.66
N LEU A 218 22.25 48.79 -23.41
CA LEU A 218 23.41 49.21 -22.61
C LEU A 218 24.03 50.62 -22.74
N ASP A 219 23.35 51.67 -23.23
CA ASP A 219 23.97 53.01 -23.37
C ASP A 219 23.37 54.11 -22.47
N ASN A 220 22.35 53.83 -21.65
CA ASN A 220 21.68 54.85 -20.82
C ASN A 220 21.85 54.66 -19.30
N PHE A 221 23.03 54.23 -18.85
CA PHE A 221 23.37 54.20 -17.42
C PHE A 221 24.05 55.51 -17.00
N HIS A 222 23.25 56.55 -16.71
CA HIS A 222 23.69 57.72 -15.96
C HIS A 222 23.57 57.43 -14.44
N PRO A 223 24.57 57.78 -13.61
CA PRO A 223 24.52 57.50 -12.17
C PRO A 223 23.57 58.46 -11.45
N TRP A 224 22.61 57.92 -10.70
CA TRP A 224 21.70 58.68 -9.83
C TRP A 224 22.39 59.03 -8.49
N PRO A 225 22.16 60.23 -7.92
CA PRO A 225 22.76 60.62 -6.65
C PRO A 225 22.01 60.03 -5.44
N LEU A 226 22.80 59.68 -4.42
CA LEU A 226 22.33 59.30 -3.08
C LEU A 226 21.48 60.41 -2.44
N SER A 227 20.36 60.03 -1.81
CA SER A 227 20.03 60.34 -0.40
C SER A 227 18.52 60.22 -0.15
N VAL A 228 18.10 59.28 0.69
CA VAL A 228 16.84 59.41 1.44
C VAL A 228 17.08 58.88 2.86
N ARG A 229 17.00 59.81 3.82
CA ARG A 229 17.06 59.62 5.27
C ARG A 229 15.85 58.80 5.73
N ILE A 230 16.12 57.90 6.66
CA ILE A 230 15.14 57.23 7.52
C ILE A 230 14.79 58.23 8.63
N ASN A 231 13.51 58.43 8.90
CA ASN A 231 13.01 59.09 10.09
C ASN A 231 12.03 58.13 10.78
#